data_AF-A0AAE4D924-F1
#
_entry.id   AF-A0AAE4D924-F1
#
_cell.length_a   1.000
_cell.length_b   1.000
_cell.length_c   1.000
_cell.angle_alpha   90.00
_cell.angle_beta   90.00
_cell.angle_gamma   90.00
#
_symmetry.space_group_name_H-M   'P 1'
#
loop_
_entity.id
_entity.type
_entity.pdbx_description
1 polymer ?
#
loop_
_entity_poly.entity_id
_entity_poly.type
_entity_poly.pdbx_seq_one_letter_code
_entity_poly.pdbx_strand_id
1 'polypeptide(L)'
;MIDQRGSVLIGVLAALSAGVVIAMVGLERAHFGQRLSTLAADHALAMQAAEAALTLGEEQHLSHARPPVVQPLGADANAWAQWLTTAGEPLPELANSLGLKQPPRLLVERLRPSSVDDCEATGEACGYRLTVLAVGRRERAQVVLRRVITDTSERGLWRALR
;
A
#
# COMPACT_ATOMS: atom_id res chain seq x y z
N MET A 1 15.84 -4.83 -68.99
CA MET A 1 16.27 -5.76 -67.91
C MET A 1 16.76 -5.03 -66.65
N ILE A 2 16.28 -3.80 -66.38
CA ILE A 2 16.72 -2.96 -65.25
C ILE A 2 15.65 -2.90 -64.12
N ASP A 3 14.38 -3.20 -64.42
CA ASP A 3 13.27 -3.08 -63.46
C ASP A 3 13.23 -4.13 -62.33
N GLN A 4 13.81 -5.31 -62.54
CA GLN A 4 13.79 -6.38 -61.52
C GLN A 4 14.71 -6.12 -60.33
N ARG A 5 15.79 -5.34 -60.50
CA ARG A 5 16.74 -5.07 -59.40
C ARG A 5 16.23 -3.97 -58.47
N GLY A 6 15.49 -2.99 -59.01
CA GLY A 6 14.88 -1.92 -58.22
C GLY A 6 13.72 -2.41 -57.34
N SER A 7 12.87 -3.30 -57.86
CA SER A 7 11.72 -3.82 -57.11
C SER A 7 12.11 -4.72 -55.94
N VAL A 8 13.17 -5.53 -56.08
CA VAL A 8 13.70 -6.37 -55.00
C VAL A 8 14.24 -5.52 -53.85
N LEU A 9 14.95 -4.42 -54.15
CA LEU A 9 15.48 -3.52 -53.13
C LEU A 9 14.36 -2.88 -52.30
N ILE A 10 13.29 -2.43 -52.96
CA ILE A 10 12.12 -1.83 -52.30
C ILE A 10 11.41 -2.86 -51.40
N GLY A 11 11.24 -4.10 -51.89
CA GLY A 11 10.62 -5.17 -51.11
C GLY A 11 11.41 -5.51 -49.84
N VAL A 12 12.74 -5.59 -49.93
CA VAL A 12 13.61 -5.84 -48.77
C VAL A 12 13.57 -4.67 -47.79
N LEU A 13 13.54 -3.43 -48.27
CA LEU A 13 13.45 -2.24 -47.40
C LEU A 13 12.09 -2.18 -46.68
N ALA A 14 11.00 -2.52 -47.37
CA ALA A 14 9.66 -2.62 -46.79
C ALA A 14 9.57 -3.74 -45.73
N ALA A 15 10.15 -4.91 -46.01
CA ALA A 15 10.21 -6.01 -45.05
C ALA A 15 11.06 -5.67 -43.81
N LEU A 16 12.20 -5.01 -44.00
CA LEU A 16 13.05 -4.55 -42.90
C LEU A 16 12.35 -3.50 -42.03
N SER A 17 11.71 -2.51 -42.64
CA SER A 17 10.96 -1.48 -41.90
C SER A 17 9.78 -2.09 -41.13
N ALA A 18 9.02 -3.01 -41.73
CA ALA A 18 7.98 -3.74 -41.02
C ALA A 18 8.54 -4.57 -39.85
N GLY A 19 9.68 -5.23 -40.04
CA GLY A 19 10.36 -5.99 -38.98
C GLY A 19 10.79 -5.11 -37.80
N VAL A 20 11.32 -3.92 -38.06
CA VAL A 20 11.72 -2.97 -37.00
C VAL A 20 10.50 -2.49 -36.20
N VAL A 21 9.40 -2.16 -36.88
CA VAL A 21 8.16 -1.72 -36.20
C VAL A 21 7.61 -2.85 -35.31
N ILE A 22 7.55 -4.09 -35.81
CA ILE A 22 7.08 -5.24 -35.03
C ILE A 22 7.99 -5.49 -33.81
N ALA A 23 9.32 -5.45 -34.00
CA ALA A 23 10.27 -5.62 -32.92
C ALA A 23 10.15 -4.51 -31.86
N MET A 24 9.98 -3.26 -32.28
CA MET A 24 9.83 -2.12 -31.38
C MET A 24 8.54 -2.21 -30.54
N VAL A 25 7.41 -2.55 -31.17
CA VAL A 25 6.13 -2.78 -30.46
C VAL A 25 6.25 -3.93 -29.47
N GLY A 26 6.98 -5.00 -29.82
CA GLY A 26 7.27 -6.11 -28.92
C GLY A 26 8.07 -5.68 -27.69
N LEU A 27 9.10 -4.86 -27.89
CA LEU A 27 9.96 -4.35 -26.81
C LEU A 27 9.19 -3.41 -25.86
N GLU A 28 8.36 -2.53 -26.41
CA GLU A 28 7.52 -1.63 -25.63
C GLU A 28 6.55 -2.41 -24.76
N ARG A 29 5.84 -3.38 -25.33
CA ARG A 29 4.90 -4.24 -24.57
C ARG A 29 5.61 -5.02 -23.47
N ALA A 30 6.80 -5.57 -23.74
CA ALA A 30 7.60 -6.26 -22.72
C ALA A 30 8.00 -5.32 -21.57
N HIS A 31 8.46 -4.10 -21.89
CA HIS A 31 8.79 -3.09 -20.89
C HIS A 31 7.58 -2.65 -20.07
N PHE A 32 6.43 -2.43 -20.70
CA PHE A 32 5.19 -2.12 -19.99
C PHE A 32 4.77 -3.26 -19.07
N GLY A 33 4.82 -4.51 -19.55
CA GLY A 33 4.51 -5.70 -18.74
C GLY A 33 5.41 -5.81 -17.51
N GLN A 34 6.72 -5.59 -17.67
CA GLN A 34 7.68 -5.63 -16.57
C GLN A 34 7.46 -4.48 -15.56
N ARG A 35 7.07 -3.28 -16.03
CA ARG A 35 6.75 -2.17 -15.13
C ARG A 35 5.49 -2.46 -14.32
N LEU A 36 4.45 -3.02 -14.94
CA LEU A 36 3.22 -3.38 -14.25
C LEU A 36 3.44 -4.49 -13.22
N SER A 37 4.20 -5.54 -13.58
CA SER A 37 4.48 -6.64 -12.65
C SER A 37 5.31 -6.18 -11.45
N THR A 38 6.31 -5.30 -11.66
CA THR A 38 7.09 -4.74 -10.56
C THR A 38 6.26 -3.85 -9.64
N LEU A 39 5.38 -3.01 -10.19
CA LEU A 39 4.47 -2.19 -9.38
C LEU A 39 3.50 -3.04 -8.55
N ALA A 40 2.94 -4.10 -9.15
CA ALA A 40 2.05 -5.01 -8.45
C ALA A 40 2.78 -5.74 -7.30
N ALA A 41 4.01 -6.20 -7.55
CA ALA A 41 4.84 -6.83 -6.51
C ALA A 41 5.18 -5.86 -5.37
N ASP A 42 5.54 -4.61 -5.70
CA ASP A 42 5.83 -3.58 -4.68
C ASP A 42 4.58 -3.28 -3.84
N HIS A 43 3.40 -3.23 -4.46
CA HIS A 43 2.14 -2.99 -3.75
C HIS A 43 1.71 -4.18 -2.89
N ALA A 44 1.94 -5.42 -3.36
CA ALA A 44 1.70 -6.63 -2.58
C ALA A 44 2.59 -6.68 -1.33
N LEU A 45 3.86 -6.28 -1.46
CA LEU A 45 4.77 -6.18 -0.33
C LEU A 45 4.31 -5.11 0.68
N ALA A 46 3.86 -3.95 0.20
CA ALA A 46 3.28 -2.90 1.05
C ALA A 46 2.04 -3.40 1.80
N MET A 47 1.15 -4.15 1.13
CA MET A 47 -0.03 -4.76 1.75
C MET A 47 0.36 -5.75 2.84
N GLN A 48 1.28 -6.68 2.55
CA GLN A 48 1.76 -7.67 3.52
C GLN A 48 2.37 -6.99 4.75
N ALA A 49 3.17 -5.95 4.55
CA ALA A 49 3.75 -5.17 5.63
C ALA A 49 2.69 -4.45 6.47
N ALA A 50 1.65 -3.90 5.83
CA ALA A 50 0.54 -3.26 6.53
C ALA A 50 -0.27 -4.27 7.36
N GLU A 51 -0.54 -5.46 6.82
CA GLU A 51 -1.25 -6.53 7.52
C GLU A 51 -0.45 -7.03 8.73
N ALA A 52 0.85 -7.27 8.57
CA ALA A 52 1.71 -7.71 9.66
C ALA A 52 1.83 -6.65 10.77
N ALA A 53 1.94 -5.38 10.39
CA ALA A 53 1.91 -4.26 11.33
C ALA A 53 0.56 -4.12 12.04
N LEU A 54 -0.56 -4.40 11.37
CA LEU A 54 -1.86 -4.46 12.02
C LEU A 54 -1.88 -5.57 13.06
N THR A 55 -1.51 -6.80 12.71
CA THR A 55 -1.49 -7.95 13.65
C THR A 55 -0.64 -7.65 14.89
N LEU A 56 0.57 -7.11 14.70
CA LEU A 56 1.42 -6.69 15.82
C LEU A 56 0.75 -5.60 16.66
N GLY A 57 0.10 -4.64 16.01
CA GLY A 57 -0.69 -3.62 16.69
C GLY A 57 -1.88 -4.19 17.45
N GLU A 58 -2.50 -5.28 16.99
CA GLU A 58 -3.58 -5.96 17.74
C GLU A 58 -3.04 -6.67 18.97
N GLU A 59 -1.86 -7.28 18.89
CA GLU A 59 -1.25 -7.93 20.06
C GLU A 59 -0.82 -6.91 21.12
N GLN A 60 -0.44 -5.71 20.70
CA GLN A 60 0.14 -4.66 21.56
C GLN A 60 -0.77 -3.42 21.71
N HIS A 61 -2.05 -3.53 21.35
CA HIS A 61 -2.94 -2.37 21.26
C HIS A 61 -3.06 -1.61 22.59
N LEU A 62 -3.05 -2.30 23.72
CA LEU A 62 -3.17 -1.70 25.05
C LEU A 62 -1.98 -0.78 25.39
N SER A 63 -0.75 -1.17 25.06
CA SER A 63 0.45 -0.38 25.36
C SER A 63 0.62 0.81 24.43
N HIS A 64 0.07 0.74 23.21
CA HIS A 64 0.23 1.75 22.17
C HIS A 64 -0.99 2.66 21.98
N ALA A 65 -2.11 2.37 22.67
CA ALA A 65 -3.35 3.11 22.53
C ALA A 65 -3.19 4.57 22.96
N ARG A 66 -3.63 5.48 22.09
CA ARG A 66 -3.67 6.92 22.34
C ARG A 66 -5.10 7.45 22.24
N PRO A 67 -5.39 8.64 22.79
CA PRO A 67 -6.67 9.30 22.57
C PRO A 67 -6.98 9.46 21.08
N PRO A 68 -8.25 9.37 20.67
CA PRO A 68 -8.62 9.44 19.26
C PRO A 68 -8.24 10.78 18.64
N VAL A 69 -7.77 10.72 17.39
CA VAL A 69 -7.35 11.90 16.64
C VAL A 69 -8.55 12.78 16.32
N VAL A 70 -8.48 14.05 16.73
CA VAL A 70 -9.55 15.04 16.54
C VAL A 70 -9.58 15.61 15.11
N GLN A 71 -8.55 15.35 14.29
CA GLN A 71 -8.52 15.83 12.92
C GLN A 71 -9.54 15.10 12.02
N PRO A 72 -10.34 15.82 11.23
CA PRO A 72 -11.28 15.24 10.28
C PRO A 72 -10.56 14.77 9.02
N LEU A 73 -9.68 13.78 9.14
CA LEU A 73 -8.99 13.17 7.98
C LEU A 73 -9.93 12.32 7.11
N GLY A 74 -11.13 12.02 7.60
CA GLY A 74 -12.16 11.31 6.84
C GLY A 74 -11.68 9.94 6.34
N ALA A 75 -11.99 9.64 5.08
CA ALA A 75 -11.62 8.40 4.41
C ALA A 75 -10.46 8.55 3.41
N ASP A 76 -9.81 9.72 3.35
CA ASP A 76 -8.76 10.02 2.37
C ASP A 76 -7.45 9.31 2.73
N ALA A 77 -7.06 8.32 1.93
CA ALA A 77 -5.85 7.54 2.14
C ALA A 77 -4.57 8.40 2.07
N ASN A 78 -4.53 9.44 1.22
CA ASN A 78 -3.33 10.29 1.09
C ASN A 78 -3.18 11.22 2.29
N ALA A 79 -4.29 11.79 2.78
CA ALA A 79 -4.27 12.59 3.99
C ALA A 79 -3.80 11.76 5.20
N TRP A 80 -4.30 10.53 5.33
CA TRP A 80 -3.82 9.58 6.34
C TRP A 80 -2.36 9.21 6.17
N ALA A 81 -1.90 8.93 4.95
CA ALA A 81 -0.50 8.60 4.69
C ALA A 81 0.42 9.76 5.13
N GLN A 82 0.14 10.99 4.72
CA GLN A 82 0.93 12.16 5.10
C GLN A 82 0.98 12.33 6.62
N TRP A 83 -0.16 12.23 7.30
CA TRP A 83 -0.22 12.37 8.74
C TRP A 83 0.52 11.25 9.49
N LEU A 84 0.38 9.99 9.04
CA LEU A 84 1.04 8.83 9.64
C LEU A 84 2.57 8.85 9.48
N THR A 85 3.12 9.56 8.49
CA THR A 85 4.58 9.72 8.39
C THR A 85 5.18 10.42 9.62
N THR A 86 4.43 11.31 10.25
CA THR A 86 4.89 12.14 11.38
C THR A 86 4.33 11.66 12.71
N ALA A 87 3.06 11.30 12.75
CA ALA A 87 2.39 10.94 14.00
C ALA A 87 2.40 9.43 14.31
N GLY A 88 2.63 8.59 13.29
CA GLY A 88 2.65 7.13 13.43
C GLY A 88 3.95 6.59 14.05
N GLU A 89 3.79 5.58 14.89
CA GLU A 89 4.90 4.89 15.53
C GLU A 89 5.63 3.97 14.53
N PRO A 90 6.94 4.11 14.35
CA PRO A 90 7.70 3.26 13.43
C PRO A 90 7.86 1.85 13.98
N LEU A 91 7.70 0.85 13.10
CA LEU A 91 7.96 -0.56 13.40
C LEU A 91 9.23 -1.04 12.67
N PRO A 92 10.44 -0.78 13.20
CA PRO A 92 11.71 -1.08 12.53
C PRO A 92 11.95 -2.57 12.33
N GLU A 93 11.49 -3.42 13.24
CA GLU A 93 11.66 -4.87 13.17
C GLU A 93 10.98 -5.47 11.93
N LEU A 94 9.78 -4.98 11.61
CA LEU A 94 9.03 -5.35 10.40
C LEU A 94 9.71 -4.87 9.12
N ALA A 95 10.38 -3.70 9.17
CA ALA A 95 11.14 -3.20 8.04
C ALA A 95 12.30 -4.15 7.67
N ASN A 96 13.02 -4.59 8.70
CA ASN A 96 14.19 -5.46 8.55
C ASN A 96 13.79 -6.87 8.09
N SER A 97 12.71 -7.43 8.62
CA SER A 97 12.27 -8.79 8.27
C SER A 97 11.69 -8.89 6.85
N LEU A 98 10.98 -7.87 6.38
CA LEU A 98 10.36 -7.84 5.05
C LEU A 98 11.22 -7.15 3.98
N GLY A 99 12.39 -6.62 4.34
CA GLY A 99 13.28 -5.91 3.42
C GLY A 99 12.65 -4.66 2.82
N LEU A 100 11.96 -3.89 3.66
CA LEU A 100 11.28 -2.64 3.26
C LEU A 100 12.27 -1.49 3.18
N LYS A 101 11.97 -0.50 2.33
CA LYS A 101 12.76 0.74 2.24
C LYS A 101 12.67 1.55 3.55
N GLN A 102 11.53 1.49 4.21
CA GLN A 102 11.24 2.24 5.43
C GLN A 102 10.30 1.45 6.34
N PRO A 103 10.34 1.69 7.66
CA PRO A 103 9.46 1.01 8.59
C PRO A 103 7.99 1.38 8.37
N PRO A 104 7.07 0.41 8.48
CA PRO A 104 5.65 0.70 8.60
C PRO A 104 5.39 1.62 9.79
N ARG A 105 4.35 2.45 9.67
CA ARG A 105 3.92 3.39 10.70
C ARG A 105 2.57 2.95 11.23
N LEU A 106 2.49 2.66 12.52
CA LEU A 106 1.27 2.23 13.20
C LEU A 106 0.73 3.36 14.07
N LEU A 107 -0.59 3.54 14.05
CA LEU A 107 -1.33 4.36 15.00
C LEU A 107 -2.39 3.47 15.64
N VAL A 108 -2.45 3.47 16.96
CA VAL A 108 -3.52 2.83 17.73
C VAL A 108 -4.29 3.92 18.46
N GLU A 109 -5.57 4.05 18.12
CA GLU A 109 -6.48 5.01 18.73
C GLU A 109 -7.49 4.28 19.60
N ARG A 110 -7.76 4.80 20.79
CA ARG A 110 -8.84 4.31 21.64
C ARG A 110 -10.17 4.88 21.12
N LEU A 111 -11.11 3.99 20.80
CA LEU A 111 -12.48 4.36 20.51
C LEU A 111 -13.29 4.27 21.81
N ARG A 112 -13.74 5.43 22.27
CA ARG A 112 -14.69 5.52 23.39
C ARG A 112 -16.12 5.24 22.92
N PRO A 113 -16.93 4.51 23.70
CA PRO A 113 -18.38 4.48 23.51
C PRO A 113 -18.94 5.91 23.56
N SER A 114 -19.97 6.21 22.77
CA SER A 114 -20.59 7.56 22.77
C SER A 114 -21.21 7.95 24.12
N SER A 115 -21.44 6.97 25.00
CA SER A 115 -22.00 7.14 26.33
C SER A 115 -20.98 7.44 27.43
N VAL A 116 -19.67 7.32 27.14
CA VAL A 116 -18.60 7.43 28.17
C VAL A 116 -17.46 8.31 27.66
N ASP A 117 -16.97 9.20 28.54
CA ASP A 117 -15.85 10.09 28.20
C ASP A 117 -14.50 9.38 28.22
N ASP A 118 -14.30 8.43 29.14
CA ASP A 118 -13.11 7.59 29.19
C ASP A 118 -13.45 6.16 29.65
N CYS A 119 -13.42 5.22 28.72
CA CYS A 119 -13.68 3.80 28.99
C CYS A 119 -12.58 3.14 29.84
N GLU A 120 -11.36 3.69 29.88
CA GLU A 120 -10.29 3.19 30.74
C GLU A 120 -10.54 3.54 32.22
N ALA A 121 -11.00 4.78 32.48
CA ALA A 121 -11.32 5.23 33.84
C ALA A 121 -12.56 4.54 34.42
N THR A 122 -13.51 4.12 33.59
CA THR A 122 -14.75 3.45 34.04
C THR A 122 -14.66 1.94 34.09
N GLY A 123 -13.56 1.34 33.60
CA GLY A 123 -13.42 -0.12 33.51
C GLY A 123 -14.36 -0.76 32.48
N GLU A 124 -14.88 0.03 31.52
CA GLU A 124 -15.70 -0.48 30.43
C GLU A 124 -14.84 -0.94 29.25
N ALA A 125 -15.35 -1.90 28.48
CA ALA A 125 -14.72 -2.40 27.27
C ALA A 125 -14.53 -1.27 26.23
N CYS A 126 -13.27 -0.88 26.00
CA CYS A 126 -12.92 0.08 24.95
C CYS A 126 -12.90 -0.59 23.57
N GLY A 127 -13.25 0.17 22.53
CA GLY A 127 -12.85 -0.17 21.16
C GLY A 127 -11.46 0.40 20.84
N TYR A 128 -10.82 -0.10 19.80
CA TYR A 128 -9.55 0.39 19.28
C TYR A 128 -9.61 0.51 17.77
N ARG A 129 -9.00 1.56 17.23
CA ARG A 129 -8.83 1.77 15.79
C ARG A 129 -7.35 1.78 15.48
N LEU A 130 -6.93 0.83 14.67
CA LEU A 130 -5.57 0.70 14.22
C LEU A 130 -5.50 1.23 12.80
N THR A 131 -4.61 2.18 12.56
CA THR A 131 -4.34 2.71 11.21
C THR A 131 -2.86 2.55 10.91
N VAL A 132 -2.55 1.93 9.78
CA VAL A 132 -1.19 1.61 9.38
C VAL A 132 -0.90 2.23 8.02
N LEU A 133 0.28 2.84 7.91
CA LEU A 133 0.91 3.16 6.63
C LEU A 133 2.07 2.21 6.41
N ALA A 134 2.07 1.52 5.28
CA ALA A 134 3.21 0.75 4.81
C ALA A 134 3.62 1.22 3.41
N VAL A 135 4.92 1.15 3.14
CA VAL A 135 5.49 1.51 1.84
C VAL A 135 6.36 0.37 1.39
N GLY A 136 6.12 -0.09 0.16
CA GLY A 136 6.92 -1.13 -0.49
C GLY A 136 8.33 -0.63 -0.84
N ARG A 137 8.98 -1.26 -1.81
CA ARG A 137 10.35 -0.86 -2.20
C ARG A 137 10.40 0.52 -2.85
N ARG A 138 9.31 0.93 -3.47
CA ARG A 138 9.14 2.24 -4.12
C ARG A 138 8.14 3.08 -3.33
N GLU A 139 8.41 4.37 -3.21
CA GLU A 139 7.53 5.31 -2.48
C GLU A 139 6.11 5.39 -3.05
N ARG A 140 5.95 5.15 -4.36
CA ARG A 140 4.63 5.12 -5.01
C ARG A 140 3.78 3.91 -4.65
N ALA A 141 4.38 2.86 -4.09
CA ALA A 141 3.68 1.67 -3.62
C ALA A 141 3.40 1.80 -2.12
N GLN A 142 2.49 2.70 -1.78
CA GLN A 142 2.04 2.92 -0.40
C GLN A 142 0.65 2.34 -0.20
N VAL A 143 0.42 1.79 0.99
CA VAL A 143 -0.87 1.26 1.41
C VAL A 143 -1.20 1.83 2.77
N VAL A 144 -2.43 2.33 2.91
CA VAL A 144 -3.01 2.68 4.21
C VAL A 144 -4.11 1.69 4.52
N LEU A 145 -3.93 0.92 5.60
CA LEU A 145 -4.96 0.03 6.11
C LEU A 145 -5.50 0.54 7.43
N ARG A 146 -6.78 0.27 7.65
CA ARG A 146 -7.46 0.59 8.91
C ARG A 146 -8.26 -0.59 9.38
N ARG A 147 -8.14 -0.90 10.66
CA ARG A 147 -8.90 -1.94 11.35
C ARG A 147 -9.52 -1.37 12.61
N VAL A 148 -10.69 -1.87 12.96
CA VAL A 148 -11.35 -1.57 14.24
C VAL A 148 -11.47 -2.88 15.02
N ILE A 149 -11.03 -2.85 16.27
CA ILE A 149 -11.17 -3.91 17.26
C ILE A 149 -12.21 -3.43 18.26
N THR A 150 -13.25 -4.22 18.49
CA THR A 150 -14.23 -3.97 19.55
C THR A 150 -14.47 -5.25 20.30
N ASP A 151 -14.55 -5.15 21.63
CA ASP A 151 -14.75 -6.29 22.54
C ASP A 151 -16.06 -7.06 22.28
N THR A 152 -16.98 -6.50 21.49
CA THR A 152 -18.28 -7.09 21.15
C THR A 152 -18.35 -7.75 19.76
N SER A 153 -17.25 -7.84 18.99
CA SER A 153 -17.32 -8.43 17.64
C SER A 153 -16.22 -9.44 17.35
N GLU A 154 -16.60 -10.71 17.27
CA GLU A 154 -15.84 -11.82 16.67
C GLU A 154 -15.52 -11.63 15.16
N ARG A 155 -15.70 -10.45 14.58
CA ARG A 155 -15.50 -10.20 13.15
C ARG A 155 -14.91 -8.81 12.92
N GLY A 156 -13.58 -8.74 12.86
CA GLY A 156 -12.88 -7.55 12.40
C GLY A 156 -13.41 -7.09 11.04
N LEU A 157 -13.99 -5.88 11.01
CA LEU A 157 -14.47 -5.25 9.78
C LEU A 157 -13.29 -4.56 9.08
N TRP A 158 -12.82 -5.18 8.00
CA TRP A 158 -11.77 -4.64 7.14
C TRP A 158 -12.36 -3.56 6.22
N ARG A 159 -11.77 -2.37 6.18
CA ARG A 159 -12.08 -1.35 5.16
C ARG A 159 -10.81 -0.72 4.63
N ALA A 160 -10.52 -0.98 3.36
CA ALA A 160 -9.54 -0.20 2.61
C ALA A 160 -10.06 1.24 2.44
N LEU A 161 -9.20 2.23 2.70
CA LEU A 161 -9.48 3.63 2.41
C LEU A 161 -9.32 3.86 0.90
N ARG A 162 -10.19 4.67 0.31
CA ARG A 162 -10.18 4.99 -1.12
C ARG A 162 -9.61 6.37 -1.38
#